data_AF-A0A4Q9L6B3-F1
#
_entry.id   AF-A0A4Q9L6B3-F1
#
_cell.length_a   1.000
_cell.length_b   1.000
_cell.length_c   1.000
_cell.angle_alpha   90.00
_cell.angle_beta   90.00
_cell.angle_gamma   90.00
#
_symmetry.space_group_name_H-M   'P 1'
#
loop_
_entity.id
_entity.type
_entity.pdbx_description
1 polymer ?
#
loop_
_entity_poly.entity_id
_entity_poly.type
_entity_poly.pdbx_seq_one_letter_code
_entity_poly.pdbx_strand_id
1 'polypeptide(L)'
;MLRKFFFTSISFYLIYRFYKYQFNKLLNDENYLSDLYVKKKSSSENEVIKTTLNEAKRLASSGDKNLASEYYMYAYQVLNCDWSQILEEINPNDTELLNVLTKKKNEYA
;
A
#
# COMPACT_ATOMS: atom_id res chain seq x y z
N MET A 1 -7.47 -27.56 -45.70
CA MET A 1 -6.95 -26.70 -44.60
C MET A 1 -8.00 -25.79 -43.97
N LEU A 2 -9.00 -25.25 -44.70
CA LEU A 2 -9.99 -24.30 -44.15
C LEU A 2 -10.81 -24.79 -42.94
N ARG A 3 -11.18 -26.08 -42.87
CA ARG A 3 -12.01 -26.61 -41.76
C ARG A 3 -11.38 -26.43 -40.38
N LYS A 4 -10.05 -26.56 -40.23
CA LYS A 4 -9.38 -26.43 -38.93
C LYS A 4 -9.41 -24.99 -38.39
N PHE A 5 -9.45 -23.98 -39.26
CA PHE A 5 -9.52 -22.57 -38.88
C PHE A 5 -10.89 -22.17 -38.31
N PHE A 6 -12.00 -22.72 -38.82
CA PHE A 6 -13.33 -22.42 -38.28
C PHE A 6 -13.57 -23.06 -36.90
N PHE A 7 -13.00 -24.25 -36.66
CA PHE A 7 -13.11 -24.92 -35.37
C PHE A 7 -12.36 -24.19 -34.26
N THR A 8 -11.21 -23.58 -34.55
CA THR A 8 -10.48 -22.75 -33.56
C THR A 8 -11.26 -21.47 -33.25
N SER A 9 -11.83 -20.79 -34.24
CA SER A 9 -12.65 -19.59 -34.01
C SER A 9 -13.88 -19.84 -33.13
N ILE A 10 -14.58 -20.96 -33.34
CA ILE A 10 -15.76 -21.34 -32.55
C ILE A 10 -15.38 -21.72 -31.12
N SER A 11 -14.28 -22.47 -30.94
CA SER A 11 -13.81 -22.85 -29.61
C SER A 11 -13.28 -21.65 -28.82
N PHE A 12 -12.57 -20.71 -29.45
CA PHE A 12 -12.20 -19.42 -28.83
C PHE A 12 -13.43 -18.60 -28.41
N TYR A 13 -14.48 -18.57 -29.23
CA TYR A 13 -15.71 -17.86 -28.89
C TYR A 13 -16.43 -18.46 -27.67
N LEU A 14 -16.50 -19.79 -27.58
CA LEU A 14 -17.10 -20.47 -26.43
C LEU A 14 -16.28 -20.27 -25.15
N ILE A 15 -14.95 -20.33 -25.24
CA ILE A 15 -14.04 -20.04 -24.12
C ILE A 15 -14.23 -18.59 -23.66
N TYR A 16 -14.26 -17.64 -24.59
CA TYR A 16 -14.50 -16.22 -24.27
C TYR A 16 -15.85 -16.01 -23.58
N ARG A 17 -16.92 -16.66 -24.06
CA ARG A 17 -18.25 -16.54 -23.47
C ARG A 17 -18.31 -17.13 -22.06
N PHE A 18 -17.63 -18.27 -21.84
CA PHE A 18 -17.51 -18.87 -20.52
C PHE A 18 -16.71 -17.99 -19.56
N TYR A 19 -15.57 -17.45 -20.01
CA TYR A 19 -14.78 -16.49 -19.24
C TYR A 19 -15.59 -15.25 -18.86
N LYS A 20 -16.29 -14.66 -19.83
CA LYS A 20 -17.14 -13.48 -19.62
C LYS A 20 -18.26 -13.76 -18.62
N TYR A 21 -18.87 -14.94 -18.67
CA TYR A 21 -19.88 -15.36 -17.71
C TYR A 21 -19.33 -15.46 -16.29
N GLN A 22 -18.20 -16.15 -16.11
CA GLN A 22 -17.56 -16.29 -14.79
C GLN A 22 -17.06 -14.94 -14.26
N PHE A 23 -16.49 -14.09 -15.12
CA PHE A 23 -16.05 -12.74 -14.77
C PHE A 23 -17.23 -11.85 -14.35
N ASN A 24 -18.35 -11.89 -15.08
CA ASN A 24 -19.57 -11.17 -14.68
C ASN A 24 -20.15 -11.70 -13.37
N LYS A 25 -20.04 -13.00 -13.10
CA LYS A 25 -20.46 -13.58 -11.83
C LYS A 25 -19.59 -13.07 -10.67
N LEU A 26 -18.28 -13.00 -10.86
CA LEU A 26 -17.34 -12.42 -9.89
C LEU A 26 -17.58 -10.92 -9.67
N LEU A 27 -17.86 -10.16 -10.73
CA LEU A 27 -18.20 -8.73 -10.61
C LEU A 27 -19.53 -8.47 -9.90
N ASN A 28 -20.43 -9.44 -9.83
CA ASN A 28 -21.68 -9.33 -9.09
C ASN A 28 -21.60 -9.98 -7.70
N ASP A 29 -20.45 -10.54 -7.32
CA ASP A 29 -20.21 -11.08 -5.99
C ASP A 29 -19.72 -9.95 -5.09
N GLU A 30 -20.58 -9.52 -4.16
CA GLU A 30 -20.31 -8.42 -3.24
C GLU A 30 -19.06 -8.67 -2.38
N ASN A 31 -18.79 -9.92 -1.99
CA ASN A 31 -17.61 -10.25 -1.20
C ASN A 31 -16.35 -10.08 -2.04
N TYR A 32 -16.36 -10.52 -3.29
CA TYR A 32 -15.23 -10.38 -4.21
C TYR A 32 -14.91 -8.90 -4.49
N LEU A 33 -15.93 -8.07 -4.72
CA LEU A 33 -15.75 -6.63 -4.93
C LEU A 33 -15.24 -5.93 -3.66
N SER A 34 -15.78 -6.29 -2.50
CA SER A 34 -15.32 -5.78 -1.20
C SER A 34 -13.84 -6.09 -0.97
N ASP A 35 -13.43 -7.33 -1.18
CA ASP A 35 -12.02 -7.75 -1.03
C ASP A 35 -11.09 -7.02 -1.99
N LEU A 36 -11.52 -6.83 -3.25
CA LEU A 36 -10.78 -6.02 -4.24
C LEU A 36 -10.65 -4.56 -3.80
N TYR A 37 -11.73 -3.98 -3.26
CA TYR A 37 -11.74 -2.59 -2.80
C TYR A 37 -10.85 -2.40 -1.57
N VAL A 38 -10.94 -3.30 -0.59
CA VAL A 38 -10.07 -3.32 0.60
C VAL A 38 -8.61 -3.49 0.20
N LYS A 39 -8.31 -4.41 -0.70
CA LYS A 39 -6.94 -4.62 -1.20
C LYS A 39 -6.39 -3.40 -1.93
N LYS A 40 -7.22 -2.75 -2.76
CA LYS A 40 -6.83 -1.53 -3.47
C LYS A 40 -6.60 -0.37 -2.49
N LYS A 41 -7.49 -0.19 -1.52
CA LYS A 41 -7.36 0.81 -0.46
C LYS A 41 -6.09 0.59 0.37
N SER A 42 -5.86 -0.65 0.82
CA SER A 42 -4.63 -1.04 1.55
C SER A 42 -3.37 -0.80 0.71
N SER A 43 -3.39 -1.08 -0.59
CA SER A 43 -2.24 -0.81 -1.47
C SER A 43 -1.95 0.69 -1.60
N SER A 44 -2.98 1.53 -1.67
CA SER A 44 -2.85 2.98 -1.71
C SER A 44 -2.39 3.56 -0.38
N GLU A 45 -2.93 3.07 0.74
CA GLU A 45 -2.52 3.49 2.10
C GLU A 45 -1.06 3.14 2.36
N ASN A 46 -0.63 1.92 1.99
CA ASN A 46 0.76 1.50 2.09
C ASN A 46 1.71 2.36 1.24
N GLU A 47 1.28 2.78 0.04
CA GLU A 47 2.07 3.67 -0.81
C GLU A 47 2.24 5.07 -0.20
N VAL A 48 1.19 5.60 0.43
CA VAL A 48 1.23 6.90 1.12
C VAL A 48 2.11 6.81 2.37
N ILE A 49 2.01 5.74 3.16
CA ILE A 49 2.90 5.48 4.30
C ILE A 49 4.35 5.45 3.83
N LYS A 50 4.66 4.64 2.81
CA LYS A 50 6.02 4.50 2.29
C LYS A 50 6.60 5.83 1.79
N THR A 51 5.80 6.60 1.06
CA THR A 51 6.21 7.93 0.59
C THR A 51 6.51 8.87 1.75
N THR A 52 5.65 8.86 2.77
CA THR A 52 5.80 9.69 3.98
C THR A 52 7.07 9.33 4.75
N LEU A 53 7.34 8.04 4.96
CA LEU A 53 8.55 7.58 5.66
C LEU A 53 9.83 7.90 4.89
N ASN A 54 9.83 7.74 3.55
CA ASN A 54 10.97 8.11 2.72
C ASN A 54 11.27 9.61 2.80
N GLU A 55 10.24 10.46 2.82
CA GLU A 55 10.40 11.90 2.96
C GLU A 55 10.94 12.27 4.35
N ALA A 56 10.42 11.65 5.41
CA ALA A 56 10.92 11.81 6.76
C ALA A 56 12.42 11.45 6.87
N LYS A 57 12.82 10.33 6.26
CA LYS A 57 14.21 9.87 6.21
C LYS A 57 15.12 10.81 5.43
N ARG A 58 14.63 11.36 4.31
CA ARG A 58 15.33 12.36 3.49
C ARG A 58 15.58 13.64 4.30
N LEU A 59 14.57 14.13 5.01
CA LEU A 59 14.65 15.31 5.87
C LEU A 59 15.63 15.10 7.02
N ALA A 60 15.56 13.96 7.71
CA ALA A 60 16.50 13.60 8.77
C ALA A 60 17.94 13.57 8.25
N SER A 61 18.17 12.96 7.09
CA SER A 61 19.48 12.92 6.44
C SER A 61 19.98 14.30 5.99
N SER A 62 19.07 15.23 5.72
CA SER A 62 19.37 16.63 5.36
C SER A 62 19.59 17.51 6.59
N GLY A 63 19.45 16.96 7.80
CA GLY A 63 19.62 17.68 9.07
C GLY A 63 18.35 18.35 9.61
N ASP A 64 17.23 18.33 8.88
CA ASP A 64 15.95 18.85 9.36
C ASP A 64 15.20 17.80 10.19
N LYS A 65 15.72 17.55 11.39
CA LYS A 65 15.20 16.53 12.31
C LYS A 65 13.83 16.90 12.88
N ASN A 66 13.53 18.19 13.00
CA ASN A 66 12.24 18.65 13.49
C ASN A 66 11.14 18.30 12.50
N LEU A 67 11.30 18.68 11.23
CA LEU A 67 10.33 18.36 10.19
C LEU A 67 10.27 16.85 9.94
N ALA A 68 11.41 16.15 9.95
CA ALA A 68 11.44 14.69 9.88
C ALA A 68 10.58 14.04 10.99
N SER A 69 10.69 14.53 12.22
CA SER A 69 9.91 14.01 13.34
C SER A 69 8.40 14.21 13.15
N GLU A 70 7.97 15.31 12.51
CA GLU A 70 6.57 15.57 12.22
C GLU A 70 6.03 14.59 11.17
N TYR A 71 6.80 14.30 10.11
CA TYR A 71 6.40 13.32 9.09
C TYR A 71 6.31 11.89 9.66
N TYR A 72 7.24 11.48 10.52
CA TYR A 72 7.15 10.19 11.21
C TYR A 72 5.93 10.11 12.13
N MET A 73 5.61 11.18 12.86
CA MET A 73 4.40 11.22 13.70
C MET A 73 3.11 11.25 12.86
N TYR A 74 3.12 11.92 11.71
CA TYR A 74 2.01 11.88 10.75
C TYR A 74 1.76 10.45 10.24
N ALA A 75 2.83 9.72 9.88
CA ALA A 75 2.72 8.32 9.51
C ALA A 75 2.12 7.46 10.65
N TYR A 76 2.57 7.67 11.89
CA TYR A 76 2.06 6.94 13.05
C TYR A 76 0.58 7.24 13.34
N GLN A 77 0.21 8.51 13.43
CA GLN A 77 -1.09 8.94 13.98
C GLN A 77 -2.19 9.04 12.93
N VAL A 78 -1.85 9.48 11.72
CA VAL A 78 -2.84 9.77 10.67
C VAL A 78 -2.95 8.60 9.71
N LEU A 79 -1.82 7.96 9.38
CA LEU A 79 -1.79 6.86 8.43
C LEU A 79 -1.83 5.48 9.10
N ASN A 80 -1.92 5.42 10.43
CA ASN A 80 -1.90 4.17 11.23
C ASN A 80 -0.70 3.27 10.91
N CYS A 81 0.46 3.85 10.62
CA CYS A 81 1.69 3.08 10.43
C CYS A 81 2.18 2.53 11.78
N ASP A 82 2.63 1.28 11.79
CA ASP A 82 3.14 0.66 13.00
C ASP A 82 4.42 1.33 13.48
N TRP A 83 4.53 1.52 14.80
CA TRP A 83 5.72 2.14 15.40
C TRP A 83 7.02 1.37 15.09
N SER A 84 6.95 0.04 14.98
CA SER A 84 8.10 -0.79 14.58
C SER A 84 8.60 -0.45 13.18
N GLN A 85 7.70 -0.21 12.23
CA GLN A 85 8.07 0.17 10.85
C GLN A 85 8.77 1.52 10.82
N ILE A 86 8.33 2.48 11.64
CA ILE A 86 9.00 3.78 11.78
C ILE A 86 10.42 3.62 12.33
N LEU A 87 10.60 2.77 13.34
CA LEU A 87 11.93 2.52 13.94
C LEU A 87 12.91 1.85 12.97
N GLU A 88 12.43 0.98 12.08
CA GLU A 88 13.25 0.35 11.03
C GLU A 88 13.82 1.36 10.02
N GLU A 89 13.13 2.48 9.80
CA GLU A 89 13.57 3.51 8.85
C GLU A 89 14.57 4.52 9.43
N ILE A 90 14.66 4.59 10.77
CA ILE A 90 15.53 5.54 11.47
C ILE A 90 16.93 4.95 11.60
N ASN A 91 17.95 5.80 11.35
CA ASN A 91 19.34 5.41 11.58
C ASN A 91 19.55 5.15 13.09
N PRO A 92 20.02 3.95 13.51
CA PRO A 92 20.23 3.64 14.93
C PRO A 92 21.20 4.60 15.64
N ASN A 93 22.08 5.25 14.89
CA ASN A 93 23.05 6.21 15.43
C ASN A 93 22.44 7.62 15.62
N ASP A 94 21.24 7.89 15.11
CA ASP A 94 20.55 9.18 15.30
C ASP A 94 19.75 9.18 16.60
N THR A 95 20.48 9.18 17.71
CA THR A 95 19.93 9.15 19.08
C THR A 95 19.08 10.38 19.39
N GLU A 96 19.39 11.53 18.78
CA GLU A 96 18.63 12.76 18.92
C GLU A 96 17.21 12.61 18.34
N LEU A 97 17.12 12.15 17.09
CA LEU A 97 15.82 11.93 16.44
C LEU A 97 15.00 10.85 17.16
N LEU A 98 15.64 9.76 17.59
CA LEU A 98 15.00 8.70 18.38
C LEU A 98 14.43 9.24 19.70
N ASN A 99 15.16 10.11 20.40
CA ASN A 99 14.69 10.73 21.64
C ASN A 99 13.50 11.65 21.40
N VAL A 100 13.55 12.49 20.37
CA VAL A 100 12.44 13.39 20.00
C VAL A 100 11.19 12.59 19.68
N LEU A 101 11.32 11.54 18.86
CA LEU A 101 10.21 10.69 18.45
C LEU A 101 9.62 9.90 19.62
N THR A 102 10.46 9.36 20.50
CA THR A 102 9.99 8.64 21.70
C THR A 102 9.25 9.57 22.64
N LYS A 103 9.75 10.79 22.84
CA LYS A 103 9.07 11.81 23.63
C LYS A 103 7.71 12.17 23.02
N LYS A 104 7.67 12.51 21.73
CA LYS A 104 6.42 12.83 21.01
C LYS A 104 5.43 11.68 21.09
N LYS A 105 5.85 10.43 20.86
CA LYS A 105 4.97 9.27 20.99
C LYS A 105 4.32 9.20 22.38
N ASN A 106 5.09 9.40 23.45
CA ASN A 106 4.56 9.36 24.82
C ASN A 106 3.62 10.54 25.14
N GLU A 107 3.76 11.68 24.45
CA GLU A 107 2.85 12.83 24.61
C GLU A 107 1.48 12.59 23.96
N TYR A 108 1.41 11.68 22.98
CA TYR A 108 0.18 11.40 22.21
C TYR A 108 -0.37 9.98 22.38
N ALA A 109 0.18 9.18 23.30
CA ALA A 109 -0.30 7.85 23.66
C ALA A 109 -1.33 7.95 24.80
#